data_AF-A0A499UJF4-F1
#
_entry.id   AF-A0A499UJF4-F1
#
_cell.length_a   1.000
_cell.length_b   1.000
_cell.length_c   1.000
_cell.angle_alpha   90.00
_cell.angle_beta   90.00
_cell.angle_gamma   90.00
#
_symmetry.space_group_name_H-M   'P 1'
#
loop_
_entity.id
_entity.type
_entity.pdbx_description
1 polymer ?
#
loop_
_entity_poly.entity_id
_entity_poly.type
_entity_poly.pdbx_seq_one_letter_code
_entity_poly.pdbx_strand_id
1 'polypeptide(L)'
;MGRVVDRQSWGVSAADGDGSGTRLKNGWMPRDATGLWVVNSIGEVSADGRAYLVAVLSEGSADMDSGVALVERAARTAVATARTYRFQ
;
A
#
# COMPACT_ATOMS: atom_id res chain seq x y z
N MET A 1 12.97 -7.89 5.44
CA MET A 1 12.53 -6.67 4.72
C MET A 1 13.69 -5.69 4.76
N GLY A 2 14.33 -5.41 3.62
CA GLY A 2 15.56 -4.60 3.52
C GLY A 2 15.30 -3.18 2.99
N ARG A 3 16.30 -2.55 2.35
CA ARG A 3 16.16 -1.23 1.70
C ARG A 3 15.10 -1.29 0.59
N VAL A 4 14.15 -0.35 0.64
CA VAL A 4 13.22 -0.09 -0.47
C VAL A 4 13.99 0.65 -1.56
N VAL A 5 14.01 0.08 -2.77
CA VAL A 5 14.56 0.75 -3.95
C VAL A 5 13.50 1.64 -4.58
N ASP A 6 13.89 2.72 -5.27
CA ASP A 6 12.96 3.73 -5.79
C ASP A 6 11.82 3.12 -6.63
N ARG A 7 12.14 2.16 -7.50
CA ARG A 7 11.15 1.43 -8.32
C ARG A 7 10.16 0.57 -7.54
N GLN A 8 10.33 0.43 -6.23
CA GLN A 8 9.43 -0.27 -5.32
C GLN A 8 8.77 0.68 -4.32
N SER A 9 9.04 1.98 -4.38
CA SER A 9 8.44 2.98 -3.49
C SER A 9 7.03 3.36 -3.96
N TRP A 10 6.11 2.39 -3.93
CA TRP A 10 4.69 2.57 -4.25
C TRP A 10 3.82 1.69 -3.36
N GLY A 11 2.51 1.99 -3.33
CA GLY A 11 1.53 1.19 -2.59
C GLY A 11 1.36 1.68 -1.16
N VAL A 12 1.62 0.83 -0.17
CA VAL A 12 1.46 1.17 1.27
C VAL A 12 2.30 2.39 1.65
N SER A 13 3.46 2.61 1.04
CA SER A 13 4.30 3.77 1.29
C SER A 13 3.62 5.12 1.01
N ALA A 14 2.60 5.15 0.15
CA ALA A 14 1.84 6.36 -0.14
C ALA A 14 0.99 6.85 1.05
N ALA A 15 0.92 6.08 2.14
CA ALA A 15 0.27 6.44 3.39
C ALA A 15 1.24 6.88 4.50
N ASP A 16 2.56 6.92 4.25
CA ASP A 16 3.55 7.44 5.19
C ASP A 16 3.36 8.95 5.35
N GLY A 17 2.95 9.38 6.54
CA GLY A 17 2.69 10.78 6.86
C GLY A 17 3.91 11.52 7.41
N ASP A 18 4.86 10.77 7.97
CA ASP A 18 5.95 11.35 8.76
C ASP A 18 7.30 11.34 8.03
N GLY A 19 7.38 10.71 6.85
CA GLY A 19 8.63 10.59 6.09
C GLY A 19 9.71 9.78 6.81
N SER A 20 9.32 8.99 7.81
CA SER A 20 10.22 8.26 8.72
C SER A 20 10.91 7.05 8.05
N GLY A 21 10.55 6.78 6.80
CA GLY A 21 11.01 5.62 6.05
C GLY A 21 10.02 4.47 6.18
N THR A 22 9.89 3.70 5.10
CA THR A 22 8.88 2.65 4.98
C THR A 22 9.53 1.28 4.86
N ARG A 23 8.81 0.25 5.29
CA ARG A 23 9.17 -1.15 5.05
C ARG A 23 8.07 -1.75 4.21
N LEU A 24 8.40 -2.23 3.01
CA LEU A 24 7.36 -2.72 2.11
C LEU A 24 7.79 -3.94 1.30
N LYS A 25 6.79 -4.74 0.94
CA LYS A 25 6.86 -5.79 -0.04
C LYS A 25 5.68 -5.65 -0.98
N ASN A 26 5.99 -5.51 -2.26
CA ASN A 26 5.03 -5.38 -3.34
C ASN A 26 4.98 -6.65 -4.19
N GLY A 27 3.84 -6.89 -4.83
CA GLY A 27 3.58 -8.01 -5.71
C GLY A 27 2.50 -7.68 -6.74
N TRP A 28 2.66 -8.16 -7.96
CA TRP A 28 1.74 -7.90 -9.05
C TRP A 28 1.81 -9.03 -10.08
N MET A 29 0.66 -9.39 -10.63
CA MET A 29 0.56 -10.30 -11.77
C MET A 29 -0.77 -10.13 -12.51
N PRO A 30 -0.80 -10.28 -13.84
CA PRO A 30 -2.05 -10.53 -14.56
C PRO A 30 -2.58 -11.94 -14.23
N ARG A 31 -3.88 -12.12 -14.32
CA ARG A 31 -4.57 -13.41 -14.18
C ARG A 31 -4.80 -14.02 -15.55
N ASP A 32 -4.28 -15.22 -15.79
CA ASP A 32 -4.41 -15.89 -17.10
C ASP A 32 -5.87 -16.04 -17.57
N ALA A 33 -6.80 -16.26 -16.65
CA ALA A 33 -8.21 -16.49 -16.97
C ALA A 33 -8.96 -15.23 -17.44
N THR A 34 -8.52 -14.03 -17.04
CA THR A 34 -9.26 -12.77 -17.29
C THR A 34 -8.42 -11.69 -17.96
N GLY A 35 -7.09 -11.83 -17.96
CA GLY A 35 -6.15 -10.78 -18.33
C GLY A 35 -6.08 -9.62 -17.32
N LEU A 36 -6.92 -9.62 -16.28
CA LEU A 36 -6.98 -8.55 -15.28
C LEU A 36 -5.92 -8.73 -14.19
N TRP A 37 -5.58 -7.64 -13.54
CA TRP A 37 -4.44 -7.56 -12.64
C TRP A 37 -4.81 -7.77 -11.18
N VAL A 38 -3.97 -8.55 -10.49
CA VAL A 38 -3.90 -8.61 -9.04
C VAL A 38 -2.66 -7.83 -8.60
N VAL A 39 -2.84 -6.90 -7.67
CA VAL A 39 -1.77 -6.05 -7.14
C VAL A 39 -1.86 -6.04 -5.61
N ASN A 40 -0.72 -6.16 -4.94
CA ASN A 40 -0.64 -6.04 -3.49
C ASN A 40 0.53 -5.16 -3.06
N SER A 41 0.36 -4.61 -1.85
CA SER A 41 1.41 -3.96 -1.11
C SER A 41 1.20 -4.22 0.38
N ILE A 42 2.25 -4.68 1.05
CA ILE A 42 2.23 -5.03 2.47
C ILE A 42 3.42 -4.34 3.12
N GLY A 43 3.20 -3.64 4.22
CA GLY A 43 4.26 -2.87 4.84
C GLY A 43 3.93 -2.20 6.16
N GLU A 44 4.90 -1.43 6.61
CA GLU A 44 4.87 -0.56 7.79
C GLU A 44 5.12 0.88 7.34
N VAL A 45 4.29 1.79 7.84
CA VAL A 45 4.39 3.25 7.65
C VAL A 45 4.17 3.96 8.98
N SER A 46 4.58 5.22 9.09
CA SER A 46 4.29 6.05 10.25
C SER A 46 3.33 7.18 9.88
N ALA A 47 2.36 7.43 10.75
CA ALA A 47 1.51 8.60 10.66
C ALA A 47 1.17 9.11 12.06
N ASP A 48 1.25 10.43 12.27
CA ASP A 48 0.99 11.07 13.56
C ASP A 48 1.80 10.44 14.72
N GLY A 49 3.05 10.05 14.43
CA GLY A 49 3.98 9.44 15.40
C GLY A 49 3.65 8.00 15.78
N ARG A 50 2.75 7.32 15.05
CA ARG A 50 2.36 5.92 15.29
C ARG A 50 2.73 5.06 14.08
N ALA A 51 3.27 3.87 14.35
CA ALA A 51 3.48 2.86 13.32
C ALA A 51 2.17 2.14 12.98
N TYR A 52 1.92 1.96 11.68
CA TYR A 52 0.79 1.21 11.14
C TYR A 52 1.29 0.06 10.28
N LEU A 53 0.81 -1.15 10.58
CA LEU A 53 0.98 -2.31 9.72
C LEU A 53 -0.22 -2.38 8.77
N VAL A 54 0.05 -2.34 7.46
CA VAL A 54 -0.97 -2.25 6.42
C VAL A 54 -0.74 -3.34 5.39
N ALA A 55 -1.79 -4.06 5.03
CA ALA A 55 -1.81 -4.99 3.91
C ALA A 55 -2.99 -4.62 3.00
N VAL A 56 -2.70 -4.43 1.72
CA VAL A 56 -3.71 -4.14 0.70
C VAL A 56 -3.55 -5.15 -0.43
N LEU A 57 -4.67 -5.73 -0.83
CA LEU A 57 -4.81 -6.60 -1.99
C LEU A 57 -5.95 -6.07 -2.86
N SER A 58 -5.71 -5.91 -4.15
CA SER A 58 -6.74 -5.59 -5.14
C SER A 58 -6.71 -6.58 -6.30
N GLU A 59 -7.87 -6.79 -6.91
CA GLU A 59 -8.07 -7.62 -8.08
C GLU A 59 -9.00 -6.91 -9.07
N GLY A 60 -8.84 -7.20 -10.36
CA GLY A 60 -9.78 -6.77 -11.42
C GLY A 60 -9.37 -5.49 -12.14
N SER A 61 -8.16 -4.97 -11.88
CA SER A 61 -7.63 -3.80 -12.60
C SER A 61 -7.27 -4.15 -14.04
N ALA A 62 -7.49 -3.22 -14.97
CA ALA A 62 -7.22 -3.45 -16.40
C ALA A 62 -5.70 -3.55 -16.70
N ASP A 63 -4.88 -2.88 -15.90
CA ASP A 63 -3.43 -2.86 -16.00
C ASP A 63 -2.77 -2.78 -14.60
N MET A 64 -1.44 -2.90 -14.55
CA MET A 64 -0.68 -2.80 -13.30
C MET A 64 -0.86 -1.44 -12.63
N ASP A 65 -0.77 -0.36 -13.39
CA ASP A 65 -0.72 1.01 -12.88
C ASP A 65 -2.03 1.41 -12.21
N SER A 66 -3.17 1.04 -12.80
CA SER A 66 -4.49 1.22 -12.20
C SER A 66 -4.66 0.39 -10.93
N GLY A 67 -4.06 -0.80 -10.85
CA GLY A 67 -3.99 -1.61 -9.64
C GLY A 67 -3.13 -0.94 -8.55
N VAL A 68 -1.96 -0.42 -8.89
CA VAL A 68 -1.10 0.34 -7.96
C VAL A 68 -1.85 1.56 -7.43
N ALA A 69 -2.49 2.36 -8.30
CA ALA A 69 -3.25 3.53 -7.89
C ALA A 69 -4.42 3.19 -6.94
N LEU A 70 -5.09 2.06 -7.17
CA LEU A 70 -6.14 1.54 -6.28
C LEU A 70 -5.57 1.14 -4.90
N VAL A 71 -4.45 0.41 -4.89
CA VAL A 71 -3.75 0.00 -3.67
C VAL A 71 -3.35 1.23 -2.83
N GLU A 72 -2.77 2.25 -3.46
CA GLU A 72 -2.36 3.48 -2.77
C GLU A 72 -3.54 4.25 -2.21
N ARG A 73 -4.63 4.35 -2.96
CA ARG A 73 -5.85 5.00 -2.48
C ARG A 73 -6.39 4.28 -1.26
N ALA A 74 -6.47 2.95 -1.31
CA ALA A 74 -6.91 2.14 -0.17
C ALA A 74 -6.00 2.30 1.04
N ALA A 75 -4.67 2.30 0.86
CA ALA A 75 -3.72 2.50 1.95
C ALA A 75 -3.90 3.88 2.62
N ARG A 76 -3.98 4.96 1.83
CA ARG A 76 -4.21 6.32 2.34
C ARG A 76 -5.51 6.40 3.12
N THR A 77 -6.60 5.87 2.57
CA THR A 77 -7.90 5.86 3.25
C THR A 77 -7.84 5.06 4.56
N ALA A 78 -7.26 3.86 4.56
CA ALA A 78 -7.17 3.02 5.75
C ALA A 78 -6.37 3.70 6.88
N VAL A 79 -5.20 4.28 6.59
CA VAL A 79 -4.38 4.97 7.60
C VAL A 79 -5.05 6.27 8.07
N ALA A 80 -5.66 7.04 7.16
CA ALA A 80 -6.42 8.24 7.50
C ALA A 80 -7.64 7.95 8.37
N THR A 81 -8.28 6.80 8.19
CA THR A 81 -9.36 6.35 9.08
C THR A 81 -8.82 5.80 10.40
N ALA A 82 -7.73 5.04 10.38
CA ALA A 82 -7.15 4.46 11.60
C ALA A 82 -6.61 5.51 12.58
N ARG A 83 -6.13 6.67 12.10
CA ARG A 83 -5.68 7.78 12.96
C ARG A 83 -6.80 8.44 13.76
N THR A 84 -8.06 8.36 13.31
CA THR A 84 -9.18 9.00 14.01
C THR A 84 -9.70 8.16 15.18
N TYR A 85 -9.41 6.86 15.20
CA TYR A 85 -9.67 5.98 16.34
C TYR A 85 -8.60 6.15 17.43
N ARG A 86 -8.79 7.15 18.30
CA ARG A 86 -8.17 7.18 19.62
C ARG A 86 -9.09 6.47 20.60
N PHE A 87 -8.56 5.48 21.34
CA PHE A 87 -9.20 5.02 22.56
C PHE A 87 -9.33 6.25 23.47
N GLN A 88 -10.57 6.69 23.72
CA GLN A 88 -10.88 7.57 24.83
C GLN A 88 -10.77 6.78 26.13
#